data_AF-A0A968MV98-F1
#
_entry.id   AF-A0A968MV98-F1
#
_cell.length_a   1.000
_cell.length_b   1.000
_cell.length_c   1.000
_cell.angle_alpha   90.00
_cell.angle_beta   90.00
_cell.angle_gamma   90.00
#
_symmetry.space_group_name_H-M   'P 1'
#
loop_
_entity.id
_entity.type
_entity.pdbx_description
1 polymer ?
#
loop_
_entity_poly.entity_id
_entity_poly.type
_entity_poly.pdbx_seq_one_letter_code
_entity_poly.pdbx_strand_id
1 'polypeptide(L)'
;MQPTIKTLEAYYNEMWDSAVSRFEKGEFATDPDIDAPYDNRRGIILVAHPPKQIRDKVMQMLLDFQQENPGQYYYPETDLHITIFSVVTCFAGFNPDSDLKKAYISSIKEVLKNSSPFKIHFRGITAAPGCVIIRGFPVDKGLEAIRNSLYHHFEAAGIFYKPDNRHKNSNGTLHGNTIQKDYGKPRRIYGKTISLSKY
;
A
#
# COMPACT_ATOMS: atom_id res chain seq x y z
N MET A 1 8.88 -20.86 -24.63
CA MET A 1 7.65 -20.27 -24.08
C MET A 1 7.97 -18.85 -23.68
N GLN A 2 7.32 -17.84 -24.27
CA GLN A 2 7.36 -16.49 -23.72
C GLN A 2 6.57 -16.49 -22.39
N PRO A 3 7.07 -15.87 -21.32
CA PRO A 3 6.30 -15.76 -20.08
C PRO A 3 5.03 -14.95 -20.35
N THR A 4 3.88 -15.54 -20.03
CA THR A 4 2.58 -14.88 -20.14
C THR A 4 2.59 -13.64 -19.25
N ILE A 5 2.45 -12.45 -19.82
CA ILE A 5 2.30 -11.22 -19.03
C ILE A 5 0.97 -11.33 -18.28
N LYS A 6 1.05 -11.50 -16.96
CA LYS A 6 -0.11 -11.62 -16.09
C LYS A 6 -0.85 -10.28 -16.00
N THR A 7 -2.17 -10.30 -16.16
CA THR A 7 -2.98 -9.07 -15.98
C THR A 7 -3.01 -8.66 -14.51
N LEU A 8 -3.21 -7.36 -14.24
CA LEU A 8 -3.33 -6.86 -12.88
C LEU A 8 -4.53 -7.46 -12.14
N GLU A 9 -5.62 -7.75 -12.85
CA GLU A 9 -6.79 -8.44 -12.29
C GLU A 9 -6.44 -9.86 -11.84
N ALA A 10 -5.75 -10.64 -12.68
CA ALA A 10 -5.28 -11.97 -12.32
C ALA A 10 -4.25 -11.91 -11.16
N TYR A 11 -3.42 -10.87 -11.11
CA TYR A 11 -2.47 -10.67 -10.01
C TYR A 11 -3.19 -10.49 -8.68
N TYR A 12 -4.18 -9.59 -8.63
CA TYR A 12 -4.97 -9.38 -7.42
C TYR A 12 -5.82 -10.58 -7.01
N ASN A 13 -6.32 -11.37 -7.96
CA ASN A 13 -7.06 -12.59 -7.66
C ASN A 13 -6.15 -13.66 -7.03
N GLU A 14 -4.93 -13.87 -7.55
CA GLU A 14 -3.98 -14.81 -6.94
C GLU A 14 -3.55 -14.36 -5.53
N MET A 15 -3.35 -13.06 -5.31
CA MET A 15 -3.11 -12.54 -3.96
C MET A 15 -4.24 -12.91 -3.00
N TRP A 16 -5.49 -12.76 -3.46
CA TRP A 16 -6.66 -13.10 -2.66
C TRP A 16 -6.73 -14.60 -2.35
N ASP A 17 -6.62 -15.45 -3.37
CA ASP A 17 -6.69 -16.91 -3.21
C ASP A 17 -5.58 -17.42 -2.29
N SER A 18 -4.37 -16.87 -2.44
CA SER A 18 -3.25 -17.17 -1.55
C SER A 18 -3.51 -16.73 -0.11
N ALA A 19 -4.01 -15.51 0.10
CA ALA A 19 -4.27 -14.98 1.43
C ALA A 19 -5.38 -15.77 2.14
N VAL A 20 -6.50 -16.06 1.46
CA VAL A 20 -7.61 -16.86 2.02
C VAL A 20 -7.11 -18.23 2.44
N SER A 21 -6.39 -18.94 1.57
CA SER A 21 -5.87 -20.29 1.88
C SER A 21 -4.95 -20.30 3.10
N ARG A 22 -4.16 -19.23 3.29
CA ARG A 22 -3.26 -19.08 4.44
C ARG A 22 -4.02 -18.70 5.71
N PHE A 23 -4.96 -17.78 5.63
CA PHE A 23 -5.76 -17.35 6.78
C PHE A 23 -6.62 -18.48 7.33
N GLU A 24 -7.17 -19.35 6.48
CA GLU A 24 -7.89 -20.57 6.91
C GLU A 24 -7.02 -21.52 7.73
N LYS A 25 -5.70 -21.51 7.50
CA LYS A 25 -4.70 -22.28 8.26
C LYS A 25 -4.17 -21.53 9.49
N GLY A 26 -4.62 -20.30 9.72
CA GLY A 26 -4.08 -19.42 10.76
C GLY A 26 -2.70 -18.84 10.41
N GLU A 27 -2.28 -18.89 9.15
CA GLU A 27 -1.01 -18.36 8.67
C GLU A 27 -1.15 -16.90 8.23
N PHE A 28 -1.17 -15.99 9.19
CA PHE A 28 -1.16 -14.55 8.94
C PHE A 28 0.08 -13.90 9.57
N ALA A 29 0.49 -12.76 9.02
CA ALA A 29 1.56 -11.95 9.55
C ALA A 29 0.99 -10.90 10.51
N THR A 30 1.60 -10.79 11.68
CA THR A 30 1.36 -9.72 12.65
C THR A 30 2.62 -8.87 12.75
N ASP A 31 2.48 -7.62 13.20
CA ASP A 31 3.62 -6.78 13.54
C ASP A 31 3.75 -6.72 15.06
N PRO A 32 4.70 -7.46 15.67
CA PRO A 32 4.85 -7.50 17.12
C PRO A 32 5.32 -6.16 17.70
N ASP A 33 5.90 -5.30 16.87
CA ASP A 33 6.50 -4.04 17.29
C ASP A 33 5.56 -2.83 17.07
N ILE A 34 4.35 -3.03 16.53
CA ILE A 34 3.45 -1.95 16.10
C ILE A 34 3.12 -0.93 17.21
N ASP A 35 3.08 -1.37 18.46
CA ASP A 35 2.87 -0.53 19.65
C ASP A 35 4.07 -0.58 20.60
N ALA A 36 5.19 -1.14 20.17
CA ALA A 36 6.36 -1.26 21.02
C ALA A 36 6.99 0.13 21.23
N PRO A 37 7.20 0.56 22.48
CA PRO A 37 7.79 1.87 22.77
C PRO A 37 9.26 1.97 22.32
N TYR A 38 9.88 0.83 22.00
CA TYR A 38 11.23 0.73 21.48
C TYR A 38 11.28 0.59 19.95
N ASP A 39 10.14 0.53 19.24
CA ASP A 39 10.16 0.47 17.79
C ASP A 39 10.74 1.79 17.24
N ASN A 40 11.94 1.69 16.71
CA ASN A 40 12.68 2.78 16.09
C ASN A 40 12.83 2.58 14.58
N ARG A 41 12.10 1.62 14.00
CA ARG A 41 12.09 1.40 12.56
C ARG A 41 11.50 2.62 11.89
N ARG A 42 12.22 3.14 10.88
CA ARG A 42 11.81 4.31 10.11
C ARG A 42 12.01 4.04 8.63
N GLY A 43 11.12 4.58 7.82
CA GLY A 43 11.21 4.58 6.36
C GLY A 43 10.70 5.90 5.81
N ILE A 44 10.80 6.06 4.49
CA ILE A 44 10.26 7.22 3.78
C ILE A 44 9.45 6.70 2.62
N ILE A 45 8.20 7.11 2.56
CA ILE A 45 7.30 6.83 1.45
C ILE A 45 6.78 8.15 0.89
N LEU A 46 6.70 8.23 -0.44
CA LEU A 46 5.93 9.25 -1.12
C LEU A 46 4.50 8.73 -1.29
N VAL A 47 3.54 9.53 -0.83
CA VAL A 47 2.12 9.17 -0.83
C VAL A 47 1.28 10.23 -1.54
N ALA A 48 0.15 9.77 -2.10
CA ALA A 48 -0.94 10.64 -2.50
C ALA A 48 -2.15 10.39 -1.60
N HIS A 49 -2.83 11.46 -1.20
CA HIS A 49 -4.05 11.36 -0.40
C HIS A 49 -5.25 11.18 -1.33
N PRO A 50 -6.08 10.13 -1.15
CA PRO A 50 -7.30 9.98 -1.90
C PRO A 50 -8.25 11.17 -1.67
N PRO A 51 -9.07 11.56 -2.66
CA PRO A 51 -10.12 12.55 -2.46
C PRO A 51 -11.08 12.13 -1.34
N LYS A 52 -11.71 13.11 -0.68
CA LYS A 52 -12.63 12.87 0.45
C LYS A 52 -13.70 11.82 0.13
N GLN A 53 -14.32 11.89 -1.04
CA GLN A 53 -15.34 10.92 -1.46
C GLN A 53 -14.84 9.46 -1.46
N ILE A 54 -13.57 9.23 -1.80
CA ILE A 54 -12.97 7.89 -1.74
C ILE A 54 -12.72 7.49 -0.29
N ARG A 55 -12.15 8.40 0.51
CA ARG A 55 -11.90 8.12 1.94
C ARG A 55 -13.18 7.80 2.70
N ASP A 56 -14.26 8.56 2.47
CA ASP A 56 -15.56 8.32 3.11
C ASP A 56 -16.10 6.90 2.82
N LYS A 57 -15.99 6.45 1.57
CA LYS A 57 -16.38 5.08 1.17
C LYS A 57 -15.51 4.02 1.84
N VAL A 58 -14.21 4.27 1.95
CA VAL A 58 -13.28 3.34 2.62
C VAL A 58 -13.57 3.29 4.12
N MET A 59 -13.78 4.44 4.77
CA MET A 59 -14.10 4.51 6.19
C MET A 59 -15.41 3.79 6.50
N GLN A 60 -16.44 3.94 5.66
CA GLN A 60 -17.68 3.17 5.83
C GLN A 60 -17.43 1.66 5.76
N MET A 61 -16.66 1.19 4.77
CA MET A 61 -16.29 -0.22 4.66
C MET A 61 -15.52 -0.72 5.88
N LEU A 62 -14.58 0.08 6.41
CA LEU A 62 -13.81 -0.27 7.61
C LEU A 62 -14.70 -0.33 8.86
N LEU A 63 -15.68 0.56 8.99
CA LEU A 63 -16.67 0.52 10.08
C LEU A 63 -17.50 -0.77 10.04
N ASP A 64 -17.94 -1.18 8.85
CA ASP A 64 -18.68 -2.43 8.68
C ASP A 64 -17.82 -3.64 9.07
N PHE A 65 -16.53 -3.65 8.70
CA PHE A 65 -15.59 -4.71 9.10
C PHE A 65 -15.34 -4.72 10.61
N GLN A 66 -15.22 -3.55 11.23
CA GLN A 66 -14.98 -3.40 12.65
C GLN A 66 -16.13 -3.92 13.51
N GLN A 67 -17.37 -3.80 13.04
CA GLN A 67 -18.53 -4.37 13.74
C GLN A 67 -18.47 -5.91 13.83
N GLU A 68 -18.00 -6.57 12.76
CA GLU A 68 -17.88 -8.02 12.71
C GLU A 68 -16.58 -8.54 13.37
N ASN A 69 -15.50 -7.76 13.28
CA ASN A 69 -14.16 -8.14 13.75
C ASN A 69 -13.47 -6.99 14.51
N PRO A 70 -13.94 -6.63 15.73
CA PRO A 70 -13.44 -5.47 16.45
C PRO A 70 -12.00 -5.60 16.95
N GLY A 71 -11.48 -6.82 17.08
CA GLY A 71 -10.11 -7.11 17.52
C GLY A 71 -9.06 -7.00 16.41
N GLN A 72 -9.20 -6.07 15.48
CA GLN A 72 -8.24 -5.84 14.40
C GLN A 72 -7.76 -4.39 14.44
N TYR A 73 -6.59 -4.10 13.88
CA TYR A 73 -6.18 -2.72 13.68
C TYR A 73 -6.87 -2.16 12.44
N TYR A 74 -7.62 -1.08 12.60
CA TYR A 74 -8.27 -0.35 11.51
C TYR A 74 -7.60 1.01 11.34
N TYR A 75 -7.21 1.34 10.11
CA TYR A 75 -6.59 2.63 9.82
C TYR A 75 -7.55 3.78 10.12
N PRO A 76 -7.11 4.83 10.82
CA PRO A 76 -7.86 6.08 10.88
C PRO A 76 -7.87 6.75 9.49
N GLU A 77 -8.81 7.66 9.27
CA GLU A 77 -8.92 8.37 7.97
C GLU A 77 -7.60 9.08 7.60
N THR A 78 -6.88 9.60 8.60
CA THR A 78 -5.60 10.32 8.44
C THR A 78 -4.51 9.47 7.80
N ASP A 79 -4.60 8.15 7.95
CA ASP A 79 -3.57 7.21 7.52
C ASP A 79 -3.92 6.58 6.16
N LEU A 80 -5.11 6.88 5.60
CA LEU A 80 -5.50 6.40 4.28
C LEU A 80 -4.69 7.10 3.18
N HIS A 81 -3.92 6.30 2.44
CA HIS A 81 -3.03 6.82 1.41
C HIS A 81 -2.78 5.85 0.26
N ILE A 82 -2.44 6.41 -0.90
CA ILE A 82 -1.93 5.68 -2.06
C ILE A 82 -0.42 5.77 -2.01
N THR A 83 0.27 4.64 -1.94
CA THR A 83 1.74 4.64 -2.02
C THR A 83 2.17 4.89 -3.46
N ILE A 84 2.81 6.04 -3.69
CA ILE A 84 3.37 6.39 -4.98
C ILE A 84 4.75 5.75 -5.13
N PHE A 85 5.62 5.90 -4.13
CA PHE A 85 6.98 5.37 -4.20
C PHE A 85 7.53 5.10 -2.81
N SER A 86 8.21 3.98 -2.62
CA SER A 86 8.97 3.70 -1.40
C SER A 86 10.39 4.25 -1.59
N VAL A 87 10.70 5.35 -0.92
CA VAL A 87 12.01 6.03 -1.03
C VAL A 87 13.04 5.27 -0.20
N VAL A 88 12.67 4.93 1.04
CA VAL A 88 13.48 4.17 1.98
C VAL A 88 12.60 3.13 2.64
N THR A 89 13.00 1.86 2.50
CA THR A 89 12.35 0.74 3.19
C THR A 89 12.39 0.96 4.71
N CYS A 90 11.35 0.56 5.43
CA CYS A 90 11.32 0.69 6.89
C CYS A 90 12.30 -0.29 7.55
N PHE A 91 13.28 0.22 8.31
CA PHE A 91 14.17 -0.61 9.13
C PHE A 91 14.73 0.18 10.33
N ALA A 92 15.24 -0.52 11.34
CA ALA A 92 15.77 0.06 12.58
C ALA A 92 17.05 0.87 12.33
N GLY A 93 17.18 2.03 12.98
CA GLY A 93 18.37 2.87 12.90
C GLY A 93 18.44 3.79 11.68
N PHE A 94 17.40 3.83 10.83
CA PHE A 94 17.31 4.85 9.80
C PHE A 94 17.07 6.24 10.41
N ASN A 95 18.06 7.13 10.32
CA ASN A 95 17.96 8.49 10.80
C ASN A 95 18.53 9.48 9.75
N PRO A 96 17.70 9.99 8.82
CA PRO A 96 18.18 10.88 7.78
C PRO A 96 18.55 12.24 8.36
N ASP A 97 19.74 12.73 8.02
CA ASP A 97 20.15 14.09 8.33
C ASP A 97 19.34 15.14 7.53
N SER A 98 19.61 16.41 7.77
CA SER A 98 18.90 17.50 7.09
C SER A 98 19.16 17.55 5.59
N ASP A 99 20.34 17.15 5.15
CA ASP A 99 20.77 17.34 3.77
C ASP A 99 20.22 16.22 2.89
N LEU A 100 20.20 14.98 3.38
CA LEU A 100 19.50 13.87 2.73
C LEU A 100 18.00 14.14 2.61
N LYS A 101 17.37 14.72 3.66
CA LYS A 101 15.95 15.14 3.58
C LYS A 101 15.72 16.19 2.49
N LYS A 102 16.56 17.22 2.43
CA LYS A 102 16.48 18.26 1.40
C LYS A 102 16.68 17.67 0.00
N ALA A 103 17.63 16.75 -0.16
CA ALA A 103 17.87 16.07 -1.43
C ALA A 103 16.63 15.32 -1.91
N TYR A 104 16.02 14.49 -1.05
CA TYR A 104 14.77 13.80 -1.40
C TYR A 104 13.65 14.78 -1.78
N ILE A 105 13.44 15.84 -0.98
CA ILE A 105 12.38 16.82 -1.26
C ILE A 105 12.61 17.52 -2.59
N SER A 106 13.84 17.96 -2.88
CA SER A 106 14.19 18.65 -4.13
C SER A 106 13.99 17.76 -5.34
N SER A 107 14.50 16.52 -5.30
CA SER A 107 14.35 15.54 -6.38
C SER A 107 12.88 15.18 -6.63
N ILE A 108 12.09 14.99 -5.56
CA ILE A 108 10.65 14.73 -5.69
C ILE A 108 9.94 15.93 -6.34
N LYS A 109 10.23 17.15 -5.90
CA LYS A 109 9.62 18.36 -6.46
C LYS A 109 9.96 18.53 -7.94
N GLU A 110 11.19 18.26 -8.32
CA GLU A 110 11.64 18.36 -9.71
C GLU A 110 10.89 17.37 -10.62
N VAL A 111 10.80 16.11 -10.20
CA VAL A 111 10.05 15.09 -10.95
C VAL A 111 8.57 15.46 -11.04
N LEU A 112 7.95 15.86 -9.93
CA LEU A 112 6.52 16.18 -9.89
C LEU A 112 6.17 17.43 -10.71
N LYS A 113 7.08 18.41 -10.83
CA LYS A 113 6.86 19.63 -11.65
C LYS A 113 6.57 19.30 -13.12
N ASN A 114 7.19 18.24 -13.64
CA ASN A 114 7.06 17.82 -15.04
C ASN A 114 6.06 16.65 -15.21
N SER A 115 5.41 16.23 -14.12
CA SER A 115 4.51 15.08 -14.13
C SER A 115 3.08 15.52 -14.38
N SER A 116 2.38 14.78 -15.25
CA SER A 116 0.94 14.95 -15.43
C SER A 116 0.16 14.28 -14.29
N PRO A 117 -1.05 14.77 -13.96
CA PRO A 117 -1.96 14.06 -13.09
C PRO A 117 -2.24 12.65 -13.62
N PHE A 118 -2.45 11.68 -12.73
CA PHE A 118 -2.81 10.31 -13.07
C PHE A 118 -4.18 9.95 -12.51
N LYS A 119 -4.82 8.94 -13.08
CA LYS A 119 -6.12 8.42 -12.62
C LYS A 119 -6.00 6.96 -12.18
N ILE A 120 -6.74 6.61 -11.13
CA ILE A 120 -6.85 5.23 -10.63
C ILE A 120 -8.34 4.92 -10.43
N HIS A 121 -8.77 3.77 -10.94
CA HIS A 121 -10.05 3.19 -10.57
C HIS A 121 -9.87 2.21 -9.41
N PHE A 122 -10.63 2.40 -8.34
CA PHE A 122 -10.66 1.46 -7.21
C PHE A 122 -11.86 0.52 -7.35
N ARG A 123 -11.62 -0.80 -7.30
CA ARG A 123 -12.70 -1.80 -7.35
C ARG A 123 -12.34 -3.07 -6.59
N GLY A 124 -13.13 -3.38 -5.57
CA GLY A 124 -12.97 -4.58 -4.76
C GLY A 124 -11.73 -4.55 -3.88
N ILE A 125 -11.55 -5.63 -3.14
CA ILE A 125 -10.43 -5.82 -2.21
C ILE A 125 -9.62 -7.05 -2.61
N THR A 126 -8.39 -7.11 -2.12
CA THR A 126 -7.55 -8.30 -2.07
C THR A 126 -6.90 -8.36 -0.68
N ALA A 127 -6.04 -9.33 -0.44
CA ALA A 127 -5.31 -9.43 0.82
C ALA A 127 -3.85 -9.84 0.58
N ALA A 128 -3.00 -9.43 1.50
CA ALA A 128 -1.63 -9.91 1.68
C ALA A 128 -1.50 -10.44 3.12
N PRO A 129 -0.43 -11.16 3.47
CA PRO A 129 -0.36 -11.91 4.73
C PRO A 129 -0.67 -11.11 6.01
N GLY A 130 -0.47 -9.79 6.03
CA GLY A 130 -0.76 -8.94 7.19
C GLY A 130 -1.72 -7.78 6.91
N CYS A 131 -2.41 -7.75 5.76
CA CYS A 131 -3.35 -6.67 5.48
C CYS A 131 -4.40 -6.99 4.40
N VAL A 132 -5.57 -6.36 4.52
CA VAL A 132 -6.52 -6.17 3.42
C VAL A 132 -6.08 -4.95 2.59
N ILE A 133 -6.30 -5.03 1.29
CA ILE A 133 -5.85 -4.03 0.32
C ILE A 133 -7.01 -3.68 -0.61
N ILE A 134 -7.20 -2.39 -0.89
CA ILE A 134 -8.13 -1.95 -1.93
C ILE A 134 -7.43 -2.01 -3.28
N ARG A 135 -8.03 -2.71 -4.24
CA ARG A 135 -7.45 -2.90 -5.57
C ARG A 135 -7.58 -1.62 -6.37
N GLY A 136 -6.45 -1.06 -6.80
CA GLY A 136 -6.40 0.10 -7.67
C GLY A 136 -5.88 -0.26 -9.05
N PHE A 137 -6.54 0.27 -10.07
CA PHE A 137 -6.26 0.05 -11.48
C PHE A 137 -5.92 1.40 -12.13
N PRO A 138 -4.64 1.71 -12.34
CA PRO A 138 -4.24 2.92 -13.06
C PRO A 138 -4.88 2.94 -14.45
N VAL A 139 -5.45 4.09 -14.83
CA VAL A 139 -6.13 4.26 -16.13
C VAL A 139 -5.13 4.53 -17.25
N ASP A 140 -4.02 5.17 -16.89
CA ASP A 140 -2.96 5.61 -17.77
C ASP A 140 -1.59 5.28 -17.18
N LYS A 141 -0.53 5.62 -17.92
CA LYS A 141 0.86 5.41 -17.49
C LYS A 141 1.40 6.52 -16.60
N GLY A 142 0.58 7.49 -16.15
CA GLY A 142 1.05 8.65 -15.39
C GLY A 142 1.71 8.25 -14.07
N LEU A 143 1.09 7.32 -13.32
CA LEU A 143 1.66 6.81 -12.07
C LEU A 143 2.98 6.06 -12.30
N GLU A 144 3.04 5.23 -13.35
CA GLU A 144 4.24 4.49 -13.74
C GLU A 144 5.37 5.43 -14.16
N ALA A 145 5.05 6.47 -14.95
CA ALA A 145 6.00 7.47 -15.40
C ALA A 145 6.58 8.27 -14.23
N ILE A 146 5.75 8.66 -13.25
CA ILE A 146 6.23 9.30 -12.01
C ILE A 146 7.19 8.38 -11.27
N ARG A 147 6.84 7.10 -11.07
CA ARG A 147 7.68 6.12 -10.37
C ARG A 147 9.03 5.91 -11.06
N ASN A 148 9.03 5.74 -12.38
CA ASN A 148 10.25 5.56 -13.15
C ASN A 148 11.12 6.81 -13.12
N SER A 149 10.51 8.00 -13.22
CA SER A 149 11.24 9.28 -13.13
C SER A 149 11.87 9.46 -11.74
N LEU A 150 11.13 9.19 -10.67
CA LEU A 150 11.67 9.22 -9.30
C LEU A 150 12.84 8.24 -9.14
N TYR A 151 12.69 7.02 -9.67
CA TYR A 151 13.74 6.02 -9.60
C TYR A 151 15.04 6.51 -10.25
N HIS A 152 14.98 6.95 -11.51
CA HIS A 152 16.16 7.42 -12.24
C HIS A 152 16.75 8.69 -11.63
N HIS A 153 15.92 9.56 -11.08
CA HIS A 153 16.40 10.78 -10.45
C HIS A 153 17.15 10.50 -9.14
N PHE A 154 16.65 9.55 -8.32
CA PHE A 154 17.35 9.10 -7.12
C PHE A 154 18.62 8.30 -7.43
N GLU A 155 18.60 7.51 -8.51
CA GLU A 155 19.75 6.79 -9.02
C GLU A 155 20.87 7.76 -9.43
N ALA A 156 20.54 8.73 -10.28
CA ALA A 156 21.49 9.73 -10.80
C ALA A 156 22.04 10.63 -9.68
N ALA A 157 21.23 10.94 -8.67
CA ALA A 157 21.67 11.72 -7.52
C ALA A 157 22.44 10.89 -6.47
N GLY A 158 22.50 9.55 -6.60
CA GLY A 158 23.18 8.67 -5.65
C GLY A 158 22.54 8.64 -4.27
N ILE A 159 21.24 8.90 -4.17
CA ILE A 159 20.52 9.04 -2.88
C ILE A 159 19.64 7.84 -2.52
N PHE A 160 19.78 6.70 -3.19
CA PHE A 160 19.08 5.48 -2.76
C PHE A 160 19.63 4.95 -1.44
N TYR A 161 18.77 4.94 -0.42
CA TYR A 161 19.06 4.28 0.85
C TYR A 161 18.36 2.91 0.88
N LYS A 162 19.10 1.82 0.57
CA LYS A 162 18.59 0.43 0.50
C LYS A 162 17.28 0.31 -0.31
N PRO A 163 17.36 0.28 -1.65
CA PRO A 163 16.18 0.34 -2.53
C PRO A 163 15.20 -0.80 -2.26
N ASP A 164 13.91 -0.48 -2.32
CA ASP A 164 12.81 -1.31 -1.83
C ASP A 164 12.48 -2.57 -2.68
N ASN A 165 13.08 -2.87 -3.80
CA ASN A 165 12.64 -3.91 -4.76
C ASN A 165 11.16 -3.87 -5.27
N ARG A 166 10.16 -3.35 -4.54
CA ARG A 166 8.74 -3.31 -4.99
C ARG A 166 8.49 -2.28 -6.11
N HIS A 167 9.44 -1.39 -6.39
CA HIS A 167 9.41 -0.50 -7.56
C HIS A 167 9.35 -1.22 -8.92
N LYS A 168 9.53 -2.55 -8.96
CA LYS A 168 9.24 -3.36 -10.15
C LYS A 168 7.74 -3.58 -10.42
N ASN A 169 6.85 -3.14 -9.52
CA ASN A 169 5.41 -3.38 -9.64
C ASN A 169 4.69 -2.08 -10.05
N SER A 170 4.03 -2.06 -11.21
CA SER A 170 3.25 -0.94 -11.75
C SER A 170 1.92 -0.67 -11.03
N ASN A 171 1.68 -1.32 -9.89
CA ASN A 171 0.38 -1.35 -9.23
C ASN A 171 0.10 -0.05 -8.46
N GLY A 172 -1.01 0.62 -8.76
CA GLY A 172 -1.54 1.72 -7.95
C GLY A 172 -2.29 1.17 -6.74
N THR A 173 -1.57 0.69 -5.72
CA THR A 173 -2.21 0.13 -4.53
C THR A 173 -2.61 1.22 -3.55
N LEU A 174 -3.88 1.25 -3.17
CA LEU A 174 -4.36 2.00 -2.00
C LEU A 174 -4.23 1.10 -0.78
N HIS A 175 -3.37 1.50 0.16
CA HIS A 175 -3.22 0.78 1.41
C HIS A 175 -4.23 1.32 2.41
N GLY A 176 -5.19 0.47 2.78
CA GLY A 176 -5.91 0.60 4.04
C GLY A 176 -5.54 -0.64 4.83
N ASN A 177 -4.39 -0.62 5.52
CA ASN A 177 -3.92 -1.85 6.13
C ASN A 177 -4.84 -2.22 7.29
N THR A 178 -5.46 -3.39 7.23
CA THR A 178 -5.95 -4.05 8.44
C THR A 178 -4.83 -4.92 8.98
N ILE A 179 -3.96 -4.37 9.83
CA ILE A 179 -2.96 -5.21 10.50
C ILE A 179 -3.70 -6.03 11.55
N GLN A 180 -3.59 -7.35 11.47
CA GLN A 180 -4.11 -8.20 12.50
C GLN A 180 -3.22 -8.05 13.73
N LYS A 181 -3.67 -7.23 14.69
CA LYS A 181 -3.12 -7.24 16.04
C LYS A 181 -3.71 -8.48 16.72
N ASP A 182 -2.84 -9.38 17.19
CA ASP A 182 -3.27 -10.62 17.82
C ASP A 182 -3.96 -10.32 19.16
N TYR A 183 -5.29 -10.27 19.13
CA TYR A 183 -6.15 -10.24 20.31
C TYR A 183 -6.77 -11.62 20.60
N GLY A 184 -6.22 -12.70 20.03
CA GLY A 184 -6.75 -14.06 20.14
C GLY A 184 -7.43 -14.57 18.87
N LYS A 185 -7.65 -15.90 18.83
CA LYS A 185 -8.01 -16.71 17.66
C LYS A 185 -8.96 -16.00 16.68
N PRO A 186 -8.64 -15.91 15.38
CA PRO A 186 -9.54 -15.35 14.39
C PRO A 186 -10.85 -16.14 14.34
N ARG A 187 -11.98 -15.46 14.56
CA ARG A 187 -13.27 -15.99 14.15
C ARG A 187 -13.44 -15.61 12.68
N ARG A 188 -13.41 -16.62 11.80
CA ARG A 188 -13.79 -16.62 10.36
C ARG A 188 -13.88 -15.24 9.69
N ILE A 189 -12.90 -14.91 8.86
CA ILE A 189 -13.05 -13.85 7.86
C ILE A 189 -14.04 -14.37 6.79
N TYR A 190 -15.31 -13.99 6.90
CA TYR A 190 -16.28 -14.26 5.83
C TYR A 190 -15.93 -13.40 4.62
N GLY A 191 -15.44 -14.03 3.55
CA GLY A 191 -15.35 -13.42 2.24
C GLY A 191 -16.76 -13.13 1.69
N LYS A 192 -17.37 -12.01 2.06
CA LYS A 192 -18.54 -11.49 1.35
C LYS A 192 -18.05 -10.85 0.06
N THR A 193 -18.41 -11.47 -1.07
CA THR A 193 -18.33 -10.86 -2.40
C THR A 193 -19.15 -9.57 -2.40
N ILE A 194 -18.48 -8.42 -2.42
CA ILE A 194 -19.15 -7.13 -2.61
C ILE A 194 -19.35 -6.95 -4.13
N SER A 195 -20.56 -7.27 -4.62
CA SER A 195 -21.01 -6.89 -5.95
C SER A 195 -21.53 -5.45 -5.90
N LEU A 196 -20.75 -4.49 -6.39
CA LEU A 196 -21.21 -3.12 -6.60
C LEU A 196 -21.74 -3.00 -8.04
N SER A 197 -23.06 -3.02 -8.19
CA SER A 197 -23.75 -2.67 -9.42
C SER A 197 -23.75 -1.15 -9.63
N LYS A 198 -23.53 -0.77 -10.90
CA LYS A 198 -23.45 0.58 -11.49
C LYS A 198 -24.44 1.61 -10.92
N TYR A 199 -23.91 2.81 -10.71
CA TYR A 199 -24.44 4.06 -11.30
C TYR A 199 -23.26 4.83 -11.89
#